data_AF-A0A8X6JQX8-F1
#
_entry.id   AF-A0A8X6JQX8-F1
#
_cell.length_a   1.000
_cell.length_b   1.000
_cell.length_c   1.000
_cell.angle_alpha   90.00
_cell.angle_beta   90.00
_cell.angle_gamma   90.00
#
_symmetry.space_group_name_H-M   'P 1'
#
loop_
_entity.id
_entity.type
_entity.pdbx_description
1 polymer ?
#
loop_
_entity_poly.entity_id
_entity_poly.type
_entity_poly.pdbx_seq_one_letter_code
_entity_poly.pdbx_strand_id
1 'polypeptide(L)'
;MRVLFLKWKKIVYQAVINYLFLKGNTPIEDELGALYGDCAPSLTTMKIWASRFKRYSSSFVDDKRSGLPKIASTDDNFAKIHQMVLDERRIIQV
;
A
#
# COMPACT_ATOMS: atom_id res chain seq x y z
N MET A 1 -0.98 -8.66 -12.99
CA MET A 1 -1.26 -9.59 -11.86
C MET A 1 -0.23 -9.55 -10.71
N ARG A 2 1.07 -9.27 -10.94
CA ARG A 2 2.10 -9.24 -9.86
C ARG A 2 1.88 -8.19 -8.76
N VAL A 3 1.39 -6.99 -9.10
CA VAL A 3 1.15 -5.90 -8.13
C VAL A 3 0.00 -6.18 -7.16
N LEU A 4 -1.05 -6.89 -7.60
CA LEU A 4 -2.18 -7.25 -6.75
C LEU A 4 -1.80 -8.34 -5.74
N PHE A 5 -1.01 -9.32 -6.19
CA PHE A 5 -0.51 -10.39 -5.33
C PHE A 5 0.41 -9.87 -4.22
N LEU A 6 1.30 -8.92 -4.53
CA LEU A 6 2.15 -8.26 -3.52
C LEU A 6 1.33 -7.46 -2.50
N LYS A 7 0.30 -6.74 -2.98
CA LYS A 7 -0.59 -5.96 -2.10
C LYS A 7 -1.38 -6.86 -1.15
N TRP A 8 -1.84 -8.01 -1.65
CA TRP A 8 -2.61 -8.98 -0.86
C TRP A 8 -1.76 -9.62 0.24
N LYS A 9 -0.54 -10.07 -0.09
CA LYS A 9 0.43 -10.59 0.90
C LYS A 9 0.68 -9.59 2.03
N LYS A 10 0.86 -8.31 1.71
CA LYS A 10 1.11 -7.25 2.71
C LYS A 10 -0.03 -7.12 3.74
N ILE A 11 -1.28 -7.16 3.29
CA ILE A 11 -2.45 -7.03 4.18
C ILE A 11 -2.54 -8.23 5.13
N VAL A 12 -2.26 -9.44 4.61
CA VAL A 12 -2.29 -10.67 5.42
C VAL A 12 -1.24 -10.62 6.54
N TYR A 13 0.00 -10.21 6.25
CA TYR A 13 1.03 -10.06 7.28
C TYR A 13 0.64 -9.02 8.34
N GLN A 14 0.12 -7.88 7.94
CA GLN A 14 -0.34 -6.83 8.86
C GLN A 14 -1.45 -7.34 9.79
N ALA A 15 -2.42 -8.09 9.24
CA ALA A 15 -3.53 -8.64 10.02
C ALA A 15 -3.03 -9.64 11.07
N VAL A 16 -2.11 -10.54 10.70
CA VAL A 16 -1.53 -11.50 11.64
C VAL A 16 -0.69 -10.81 12.71
N ILE A 17 0.14 -9.82 12.33
CA ILE A 17 0.92 -9.05 13.30
C ILE A 17 -0.02 -8.29 14.27
N ASN A 18 -1.11 -7.71 13.78
CA ASN A 18 -2.09 -7.04 14.63
C ASN A 18 -2.77 -8.01 15.60
N TYR A 19 -3.19 -9.17 15.11
CA TYR A 19 -3.80 -10.20 15.95
C TYR A 19 -2.86 -10.65 17.06
N LEU A 20 -1.60 -10.96 16.73
CA LEU A 20 -0.59 -11.37 17.72
C LEU A 20 -0.25 -10.26 18.72
N PHE A 21 -0.20 -9.02 18.25
CA PHE A 21 -0.01 -7.84 19.11
C PHE A 21 -1.17 -7.67 20.11
N LEU A 22 -2.42 -7.79 19.66
CA LEU A 22 -3.61 -7.72 20.51
C LEU A 22 -3.73 -8.89 21.48
N LYS A 23 -3.29 -10.09 21.06
CA LYS A 23 -3.24 -11.28 21.90
C LYS A 23 -2.24 -11.16 23.06
N GLY A 24 -1.29 -10.21 22.98
CA GLY A 24 -0.29 -9.98 24.03
C GLY A 24 0.86 -10.99 24.02
N ASN A 25 1.04 -11.73 22.92
CA ASN A 25 2.10 -12.72 22.81
C ASN A 25 3.45 -12.03 22.53
N THR A 26 4.39 -12.18 23.45
CA THR A 26 5.83 -11.91 23.24
C THR A 26 6.54 -13.26 23.18
N PRO A 27 7.21 -13.67 22.08
CA PRO A 27 7.72 -12.90 20.94
C PRO A 27 6.96 -13.16 19.62
N ILE A 28 6.42 -12.08 19.03
CA ILE A 28 5.73 -12.09 17.71
C ILE A 28 6.64 -12.67 16.60
N GLU A 29 7.96 -12.52 16.76
CA GLU A 29 8.99 -12.90 15.80
C GLU A 29 9.04 -14.43 15.59
N ASP A 30 8.97 -15.20 16.68
CA ASP A 30 9.02 -16.67 16.62
C ASP A 30 7.71 -17.25 16.08
N GLU A 31 6.56 -16.69 16.46
CA GLU A 31 5.25 -17.10 15.93
C GLU A 31 5.15 -16.82 14.42
N LEU A 32 5.61 -15.66 13.95
CA LEU A 32 5.64 -15.39 12.51
C LEU A 32 6.65 -16.26 11.77
N GLY A 33 7.81 -16.54 12.38
CA GLY A 33 8.80 -17.47 11.84
C GLY A 33 8.23 -18.87 11.65
N ALA A 34 7.48 -19.38 12.64
CA ALA A 34 6.82 -20.67 12.57
C ALA A 34 5.67 -20.70 11.53
N LEU A 35 4.91 -19.61 11.39
CA LEU A 35 3.78 -19.53 10.45
C LEU A 35 4.19 -19.39 8.99
N TYR A 36 5.25 -18.63 8.71
CA TYR A 36 5.60 -18.24 7.34
C TYR A 36 6.95 -18.79 6.86
N GLY A 37 7.81 -19.31 7.75
CA GLY A 37 9.13 -19.81 7.41
C GLY A 37 9.95 -18.78 6.62
N ASP A 38 10.49 -19.18 5.46
CA ASP A 38 11.25 -18.30 4.56
C ASP A 38 10.43 -17.16 3.95
N CYS A 39 9.10 -17.26 4.00
CA CYS A 39 8.19 -16.20 3.58
C CYS A 39 7.87 -15.21 4.72
N ALA A 40 8.52 -15.32 5.87
CA ALA A 40 8.31 -14.39 6.98
C ALA A 40 8.78 -12.97 6.62
N PRO A 41 8.05 -11.93 7.06
CA PRO A 41 8.52 -10.55 6.91
C PRO A 41 9.77 -10.32 7.77
N SER A 42 10.60 -9.35 7.39
CA SER A 42 11.80 -9.05 8.16
C SER A 42 11.47 -8.54 9.56
N LEU A 43 12.38 -8.77 10.51
CA LEU A 43 12.26 -8.32 11.90
C LEU A 43 11.95 -6.81 12.00
N THR A 44 12.63 -6.02 11.18
CA THR A 44 12.45 -4.56 11.11
C THR A 44 11.02 -4.22 10.68
N THR A 45 10.47 -4.95 9.70
CA THR A 45 9.09 -4.76 9.25
C THR A 45 8.11 -5.10 10.38
N MET A 46 8.32 -6.20 11.10
CA MET A 46 7.48 -6.58 12.23
C MET A 46 7.47 -5.50 13.33
N LYS A 47 8.65 -4.97 13.70
CA LYS A 47 8.77 -3.89 14.71
C LYS A 47 8.11 -2.58 14.27
N ILE A 48 8.23 -2.21 13.00
CA ILE A 48 7.52 -1.06 12.44
C ILE A 48 6.00 -1.24 12.58
N TRP A 49 5.47 -2.42 12.25
CA TRP A 49 4.04 -2.69 12.40
C TRP A 49 3.58 -2.72 13.85
N ALA A 50 4.32 -3.39 14.74
CA ALA A 50 4.00 -3.43 16.17
C ALA A 50 3.96 -2.00 16.78
N SER A 51 4.93 -1.15 16.44
CA SER A 51 4.92 0.26 16.88
C SER A 51 3.78 1.07 16.25
N ARG A 52 3.42 0.78 14.99
CA ARG A 52 2.27 1.40 14.31
C ARG A 52 0.95 1.00 14.96
N PHE A 53 0.74 -0.27 15.32
CA PHE A 53 -0.46 -0.73 16.03
C PHE A 53 -0.54 -0.19 17.46
N LYS A 54 0.60 -0.05 18.15
CA LYS A 54 0.67 0.64 19.45
C LYS A 54 0.22 2.11 19.35
N ARG A 55 0.48 2.77 18.22
CA ARG A 55 0.17 4.20 17.99
C ARG A 55 -1.20 4.44 17.36
N TYR A 56 -1.63 3.56 16.45
CA TYR A 56 -2.85 3.61 15.66
C TYR A 56 -3.46 2.22 15.69
N SER A 57 -4.29 1.98 16.69
CA SER A 57 -4.88 0.66 16.99
C SER A 57 -5.80 0.11 15.87
N SER A 58 -6.13 0.89 14.84
CA SER A 58 -7.28 0.59 13.97
C SER A 58 -7.13 0.81 12.46
N SER A 59 -6.02 1.34 11.92
CA SER A 59 -5.90 1.56 10.45
C SER A 59 -4.97 0.57 9.74
N PHE A 60 -5.58 -0.31 8.93
CA PHE A 60 -4.88 -1.20 7.97
C PHE A 60 -4.57 -0.53 6.63
N VAL A 61 -5.16 0.65 6.40
CA VAL A 61 -4.96 1.42 5.18
C VAL A 61 -3.63 2.15 5.28
N ASP A 62 -2.77 1.96 4.27
CA ASP A 62 -1.56 2.76 4.13
C ASP A 62 -1.94 4.24 4.08
N ASP A 63 -1.21 5.08 4.81
CA ASP A 63 -1.37 6.53 4.68
C ASP A 63 -1.17 6.94 3.22
N LYS A 64 -1.89 7.99 2.79
CA LYS A 64 -1.71 8.57 1.45
C LYS A 64 -0.21 8.78 1.22
N ARG A 65 0.36 8.04 0.28
CA ARG A 65 1.74 8.25 -0.15
C ARG A 65 1.87 9.68 -0.66
N SER A 66 2.59 10.51 0.07
CA SER A 66 3.06 11.79 -0.46
C SER A 66 4.05 11.48 -1.58
N GLY A 67 3.76 11.96 -2.78
CA GLY A 67 4.59 11.64 -3.95
C GLY A 67 3.97 12.02 -5.29
N LEU A 68 2.67 12.31 -5.35
CA LEU A 68 2.10 12.94 -6.55
C LEU A 68 2.30 14.46 -6.46
N PRO A 69 2.96 15.11 -7.44
CA PRO A 69 2.87 16.55 -7.58
C PRO A 69 1.40 16.89 -7.83
N LYS A 70 0.74 17.54 -6.87
CA LYS A 70 -0.66 17.98 -6.97
C LYS A 70 -0.93 18.91 -8.17
N ILE A 71 0.12 19.44 -8.79
CA ILE A 71 0.09 20.42 -9.87
C ILE A 71 -0.24 19.76 -11.22
N ALA A 72 0.02 18.45 -11.40
CA ALA A 72 -0.21 17.77 -12.68
C ALA A 72 -1.69 17.50 -12.98
N SER A 73 -2.52 17.30 -11.95
CA SER A 73 -3.94 16.96 -12.08
C SER A 73 -4.86 18.14 -11.72
N THR A 74 -4.57 19.32 -12.26
CA THR A 74 -5.50 20.46 -12.23
C THR A 74 -6.51 20.30 -13.36
N ASP A 75 -7.77 20.72 -13.14
CA ASP A 75 -8.83 20.69 -14.17
C ASP A 75 -8.41 21.39 -15.48
N ASP A 76 -7.56 22.43 -15.39
CA ASP A 76 -6.98 23.13 -16.54
C ASP A 76 -6.09 22.22 -17.41
N ASN A 77 -5.28 21.36 -16.78
CA ASN A 77 -4.44 20.40 -17.51
C ASN A 77 -5.30 19.31 -18.16
N PHE A 78 -6.38 18.88 -17.49
CA PHE A 78 -7.32 17.93 -18.07
C PHE A 78 -8.05 18.52 -19.27
N ALA A 79 -8.49 19.78 -19.19
CA ALA A 79 -9.13 20.49 -20.30
C ALA A 79 -8.20 20.63 -21.50
N LYS A 80 -6.93 21.04 -21.27
CA LYS A 80 -5.92 21.15 -22.33
C LYS A 80 -5.62 19.82 -23.00
N ILE A 81 -5.39 18.76 -22.22
CA ILE A 81 -5.14 17.42 -22.77
C ILE A 81 -6.36 16.92 -23.56
N HIS A 82 -7.57 17.11 -23.03
CA HIS A 82 -8.80 16.71 -23.70
C HIS A 82 -8.96 17.45 -25.05
N GLN A 83 -8.64 18.74 -25.09
CA GLN A 83 -8.70 19.53 -26.32
C GLN A 83 -7.63 19.13 -27.33
N MET A 84 -6.39 18.87 -26.89
CA MET A 84 -5.33 18.33 -27.75
C MET A 84 -5.71 16.99 -28.38
N VAL A 85 -6.32 16.09 -27.60
CA VAL A 85 -6.79 14.77 -28.10
C VAL A 85 -7.94 14.92 -29.09
N LEU A 86 -8.86 15.87 -28.87
CA LEU A 86 -9.94 16.15 -29.82
C LEU A 86 -9.42 16.77 -31.13
N ASP A 87 -8.42 17.64 -31.06
CA ASP A 87 -7.82 18.29 -32.22
C ASP A 87 -6.97 17.31 -33.05
N GLU A 88 -6.19 16.42 -32.43
CA GLU A 88 -5.46 15.35 -33.14
C GLU A 88 -6.39 14.38 -33.86
N ARG A 89 -7.55 14.06 -33.27
CA ARG A 89 -8.56 13.17 -33.90
C ARG A 89 -9.19 13.77 -35.16
N ARG A 90 -9.12 15.09 -35.37
CA ARG A 90 -9.64 15.73 -36.58
C ARG A 90 -8.71 15.62 -37.79
N ILE A 91 -7.43 15.25 -37.58
CA ILE A 91 -6.44 15.14 -38.66
C ILE A 91 -6.54 13.81 -39.40
N ILE A 92 -7.16 12.78 -38.80
CA ILE A 92 -7.41 11.48 -39.44
C ILE A 92 -8.89 11.40 -39.85
N GLN A 93 -9.31 12.30 -40.72
CA GLN A 93 -10.44 12.07 -41.62
C GLN A 93 -9.91 12.21 -43.05
N VAL A 94 -9.40 11.09 -43.56
CA VAL A 94 -9.23 10.84 -45.00
C VAL A 94 -10.39 9.93 -45.42
#